data_AF-E3M8N2-F1
#
_entry.id   AF-E3M8N2-F1
#
_cell.length_a   1.000
_cell.length_b   1.000
_cell.length_c   1.000
_cell.angle_alpha   90.00
_cell.angle_beta   90.00
_cell.angle_gamma   90.00
#
_symmetry.space_group_name_H-M   'P 1'
#
loop_
_entity.id
_entity.type
_entity.pdbx_description
1 polymer ?
#
loop_
_entity_poly.entity_id
_entity_poly.type
_entity_poly.pdbx_seq_one_letter_code
_entity_poly.pdbx_strand_id
1 'polypeptide(L)'
;MSPLPLLRLPFLPLQNIIQNWNIYEIYHFAKVSKRTKGVIRSAVRKSLDISLTNGERFSIYTLFKDNVIVPRRPETWVFELRDISERDNTEPDVYNEKNVYHILNLFSDNPLLLFLETLQLLFEVFDCSIHSVYWNSWKTEDMRQVIDWMNSFEKVSAIEKVQIVLNKDSLIKFSIFLETFQKKLVRFTIFSDMTISTGKQRVEPMTSNVLMVVPTQRPFLILKLPLLIFDAITKIWNPFELYNFSKISKKTKSLAKSISKRPFSLSLIDWAPFEVWLEFGTKDSDRWMFRPTSIQSEDKYLIENQIHRYFRFYSANPFEKSVEVLEQLMDIFNTPLYGLYLESKTGRNVVDYLLRYANELPQESYQTLHLSCSKLEDIHHLLETNKKKVDSLSVEIYNAEDPKLKQLSLSRQLYNELRISNLQMESSYLLTALDVIEVNLFNSELTNQYLNSFLKNLIAGKSNSRLKKAFIRTHDVINLREILDGIPFVKRDPRTTKRCIEIEYFLGKELSWIFGGYDIQLNDGRTATLQWHKFLRESENSTVPLRWIQKYEDVNEMEDNVDPEADENEYHEVEDGEETGRFTCSSYLKSLTISVW
;
A
#
# COMPACT_ATOMS: atom_id res chain seq x y z
N MET A 1 -30.64 26.06 21.99
CA MET A 1 -29.59 25.32 21.27
C MET A 1 -29.35 25.98 19.93
N SER A 2 -28.11 26.31 19.60
CA SER A 2 -27.72 26.71 18.23
C SER A 2 -28.10 25.59 17.24
N PRO A 3 -28.61 25.91 16.04
CA PRO A 3 -28.88 24.86 15.05
C PRO A 3 -27.59 24.12 14.76
N LEU A 4 -27.64 22.77 14.81
CA LEU A 4 -26.57 21.88 14.35
C LEU A 4 -25.96 22.48 13.08
N PRO A 5 -24.64 22.77 13.04
CA PRO A 5 -24.02 23.42 11.88
C PRO A 5 -24.33 22.71 10.56
N LEU A 6 -24.47 21.38 10.61
CA LEU A 6 -24.88 20.53 9.49
C LEU A 6 -26.25 20.93 8.88
N LEU A 7 -27.21 21.41 9.70
CA LEU A 7 -28.53 21.85 9.25
C LEU A 7 -28.54 23.26 8.63
N ARG A 8 -27.38 23.93 8.57
CA ARG A 8 -27.19 25.19 7.84
C ARG A 8 -26.84 24.97 6.36
N LEU A 9 -26.50 23.73 5.99
CA LEU A 9 -26.26 23.38 4.60
C LEU A 9 -27.55 23.49 3.78
N PRO A 10 -27.47 23.89 2.50
CA PRO A 10 -28.60 23.75 1.58
C PRO A 10 -29.08 22.29 1.51
N PHE A 11 -30.37 22.09 1.25
CA PHE A 11 -31.01 20.77 1.34
C PHE A 11 -30.35 19.71 0.43
N LEU A 12 -29.91 20.06 -0.78
CA LEU A 12 -29.29 19.12 -1.71
C LEU A 12 -27.94 18.55 -1.20
N PRO A 13 -26.97 19.38 -0.76
CA PRO A 13 -25.78 18.90 -0.06
C PRO A 13 -26.09 18.05 1.16
N LEU A 14 -27.06 18.49 1.99
CA LEU A 14 -27.46 17.78 3.20
C LEU A 14 -28.07 16.40 2.88
N GLN A 15 -28.89 16.33 1.83
CA GLN A 15 -29.47 15.10 1.32
C GLN A 15 -28.39 14.12 0.84
N ASN A 16 -27.37 14.60 0.12
CA ASN A 16 -26.28 13.74 -0.33
C ASN A 16 -25.45 13.19 0.83
N ILE A 17 -25.20 13.99 1.87
CA ILE A 17 -24.51 13.51 3.08
C ILE A 17 -25.32 12.39 3.74
N ILE A 18 -26.62 12.62 3.95
CA ILE A 18 -27.52 11.65 4.60
C ILE A 18 -27.67 10.36 3.78
N GLN A 19 -27.62 10.42 2.44
CA GLN A 19 -27.72 9.23 1.58
C GLN A 19 -26.52 8.28 1.67
N ASN A 20 -25.39 8.77 2.16
CA ASN A 20 -24.17 7.98 2.37
C ASN A 20 -24.04 7.45 3.79
N TRP A 21 -24.93 7.86 4.71
CA TRP A 21 -24.94 7.34 6.06
C TRP A 21 -25.47 5.91 6.12
N ASN A 22 -24.89 5.13 7.03
CA ASN A 22 -25.41 3.83 7.40
C ASN A 22 -26.67 3.95 8.26
N ILE A 23 -27.30 2.80 8.53
CA ILE A 23 -28.59 2.75 9.24
C ILE A 23 -28.47 3.31 10.68
N TYR A 24 -27.32 3.12 11.34
CA TYR A 24 -27.10 3.61 12.71
C TYR A 24 -26.88 5.11 12.76
N GLU A 25 -26.09 5.66 11.85
CA GLU A 25 -25.88 7.11 11.72
C GLU A 25 -27.21 7.82 11.47
N ILE A 26 -28.05 7.27 10.58
CA ILE A 26 -29.40 7.76 10.33
C ILE A 26 -30.26 7.66 11.59
N TYR A 27 -30.25 6.53 12.29
CA TYR A 27 -30.99 6.31 13.53
C TYR A 27 -30.60 7.33 14.62
N HIS A 28 -29.31 7.49 14.89
CA HIS A 28 -28.82 8.45 15.89
C HIS A 28 -29.17 9.89 15.51
N PHE A 29 -28.99 10.28 14.24
CA PHE A 29 -29.33 11.63 13.78
C PHE A 29 -30.85 11.91 13.88
N ALA A 30 -31.69 10.91 13.62
CA ALA A 30 -33.14 11.01 13.74
C ALA A 30 -33.60 11.27 15.17
N LYS A 31 -32.85 10.78 16.17
CA LYS A 31 -33.15 11.00 17.60
C LYS A 31 -32.82 12.40 18.09
N VAL A 32 -31.99 13.17 17.38
CA VAL A 32 -31.52 14.48 17.86
C VAL A 32 -32.65 15.51 17.95
N SER A 33 -33.56 15.58 16.98
CA SER A 33 -34.69 16.53 17.00
C SER A 33 -35.78 16.19 15.97
N LYS A 34 -36.96 16.82 16.12
CA LYS A 34 -38.01 16.77 15.08
C LYS A 34 -37.52 17.29 13.73
N ARG A 35 -36.62 18.29 13.72
CA ARG A 35 -36.06 18.89 12.49
C ARG A 35 -35.12 17.93 11.79
N THR A 36 -34.20 17.28 12.50
CA THR A 36 -33.29 16.28 11.90
C THR A 36 -34.07 15.11 11.33
N LYS A 37 -35.07 14.59 12.07
CA LYS A 37 -35.99 13.56 11.58
C LYS A 37 -36.71 13.97 10.29
N GLY A 38 -37.23 15.20 10.21
CA GLY A 38 -37.89 15.72 9.01
C GLY A 38 -36.95 15.79 7.79
N VAL A 39 -35.70 16.23 8.00
CA VAL A 39 -34.68 16.26 6.94
C VAL A 39 -34.37 14.86 6.42
N ILE A 40 -34.21 13.88 7.32
CA ILE A 40 -33.91 12.49 6.92
C ILE A 40 -35.06 11.90 6.09
N ARG A 41 -36.33 12.10 6.51
CA ARG A 41 -37.50 11.64 5.75
C ARG A 41 -37.52 12.16 4.31
N SER A 42 -37.05 13.39 4.10
CA SER A 42 -36.96 13.97 2.76
C SER A 42 -35.72 13.50 1.99
N ALA A 43 -34.65 13.10 2.69
CA ALA A 43 -33.36 12.76 2.10
C ALA A 43 -33.22 11.27 1.74
N VAL A 44 -33.69 10.37 2.62
CA VAL A 44 -33.60 8.91 2.48
C VAL A 44 -34.73 8.41 1.60
N ARG A 45 -34.37 7.72 0.51
CA ARG A 45 -35.34 7.11 -0.43
C ARG A 45 -35.19 5.59 -0.55
N LYS A 46 -34.27 4.99 0.21
CA LYS A 46 -34.01 3.55 0.16
C LYS A 46 -35.07 2.83 0.99
N SER A 47 -35.61 1.75 0.44
CA SER A 47 -36.56 0.90 1.15
C SER A 47 -35.84 -0.16 1.98
N LEU A 48 -36.40 -0.46 3.16
CA LEU A 48 -35.77 -1.33 4.16
C LEU A 48 -36.68 -2.52 4.48
N ASP A 49 -36.13 -3.72 4.38
CA ASP A 49 -36.73 -4.94 4.90
C ASP A 49 -36.31 -5.16 6.33
N ILE A 50 -37.33 -5.37 7.18
CA ILE A 50 -37.16 -5.59 8.61
C ILE A 50 -37.45 -7.06 8.92
N SER A 51 -36.55 -7.70 9.65
CA SER A 51 -36.74 -9.04 10.19
C SER A 51 -36.62 -9.03 11.71
N LEU A 52 -37.58 -9.62 12.40
CA LEU A 52 -37.69 -9.58 13.86
C LEU A 52 -37.44 -10.95 14.47
N THR A 53 -36.60 -11.00 15.49
CA THR A 53 -36.37 -12.21 16.29
C THR A 53 -36.13 -11.81 17.74
N ASN A 54 -36.39 -12.75 18.64
CA ASN A 54 -36.05 -12.65 20.04
C ASN A 54 -35.39 -13.96 20.41
N GLY A 55 -34.05 -14.00 20.33
CA GLY A 55 -33.23 -15.16 20.65
C GLY A 55 -32.87 -15.16 22.14
N GLU A 56 -31.62 -14.86 22.45
CA GLU A 56 -31.20 -14.46 23.80
C GLU A 56 -31.62 -13.01 24.12
N ARG A 57 -31.86 -12.20 23.08
CA ARG A 57 -32.15 -10.76 23.13
C ARG A 57 -33.16 -10.37 22.04
N PHE A 58 -33.82 -9.23 22.20
CA PHE A 58 -34.65 -8.64 21.15
C PHE A 58 -33.76 -8.08 20.04
N SER A 59 -34.00 -8.51 18.81
CA SER A 59 -33.17 -8.13 17.67
C SER A 59 -34.00 -7.67 16.46
N ILE A 60 -33.62 -6.52 15.90
CA ILE A 60 -34.20 -5.97 14.66
C ILE A 60 -33.13 -6.05 13.58
N TYR A 61 -33.31 -6.95 12.64
CA TYR A 61 -32.46 -7.08 11.45
C TYR A 61 -33.01 -6.18 10.36
N THR A 62 -32.13 -5.44 9.71
CA THR A 62 -32.49 -4.46 8.69
C THR A 62 -31.62 -4.64 7.45
N LEU A 63 -32.27 -4.59 6.28
CA LEU A 63 -31.65 -4.80 4.98
C LEU A 63 -32.23 -3.87 3.92
N PHE A 64 -31.41 -3.21 3.09
CA PHE A 64 -31.90 -2.43 1.96
C PHE A 64 -32.38 -3.32 0.81
N LYS A 65 -33.57 -3.04 0.26
CA LYS A 65 -34.18 -3.85 -0.82
C LYS A 65 -33.42 -3.83 -2.15
N ASP A 66 -32.60 -2.82 -2.40
CA ASP A 66 -31.89 -2.62 -3.69
C ASP A 66 -30.57 -3.41 -3.83
N ASN A 67 -30.14 -4.17 -2.82
CA ASN A 67 -28.84 -4.88 -2.78
C ASN A 67 -28.81 -6.24 -3.52
N VAL A 68 -29.61 -6.42 -4.58
CA VAL A 68 -29.72 -7.71 -5.30
C VAL A 68 -28.55 -7.95 -6.28
N ILE A 69 -27.64 -6.99 -6.49
CA ILE A 69 -26.53 -7.13 -7.46
C ILE A 69 -25.17 -6.81 -6.82
N VAL A 70 -24.74 -7.63 -5.86
CA VAL A 70 -23.32 -7.79 -5.49
C VAL A 70 -23.10 -9.27 -5.14
N PRO A 71 -22.04 -9.94 -5.61
CA PRO A 71 -21.78 -11.35 -5.26
C PRO A 71 -21.28 -11.54 -3.81
N ARG A 72 -21.11 -10.46 -3.04
CA ARG A 72 -20.91 -10.51 -1.59
C ARG A 72 -22.25 -10.27 -0.90
N ARG A 73 -22.59 -11.16 0.03
CA ARG A 73 -23.88 -11.27 0.73
C ARG A 73 -24.38 -9.90 1.25
N PRO A 74 -25.70 -9.66 1.29
CA PRO A 74 -26.27 -8.38 1.70
C PRO A 74 -25.78 -7.91 3.09
N GLU A 75 -25.24 -6.69 3.16
CA GLU A 75 -24.92 -6.01 4.42
C GLU A 75 -26.17 -5.96 5.31
N THR A 76 -26.13 -6.67 6.45
CA THR A 76 -27.26 -6.75 7.37
C THR A 76 -26.94 -5.99 8.65
N TRP A 77 -27.79 -5.04 9.01
CA TRP A 77 -27.61 -4.21 10.20
C TRP A 77 -28.59 -4.66 11.28
N VAL A 78 -28.08 -4.93 12.47
CA VAL A 78 -28.83 -5.51 13.58
C VAL A 78 -28.87 -4.52 14.73
N PHE A 79 -30.06 -4.24 15.26
CA PHE A 79 -30.22 -3.58 16.56
C PHE A 79 -30.48 -4.66 17.59
N GLU A 80 -29.57 -4.82 18.56
CA GLU A 80 -29.76 -5.71 19.70
C GLU A 80 -30.13 -4.90 20.93
N LEU A 81 -31.25 -5.23 21.53
CA LEU A 81 -31.78 -4.51 22.68
C LEU A 81 -31.61 -5.33 23.93
N ARG A 82 -30.94 -4.72 24.90
CA ARG A 82 -30.40 -5.37 26.09
C ARG A 82 -30.89 -4.68 27.34
N ASP A 83 -30.94 -5.45 28.42
CA ASP A 83 -31.19 -4.89 29.75
C ASP A 83 -30.02 -4.01 30.18
N ILE A 84 -30.28 -2.90 30.88
CA ILE A 84 -29.21 -1.99 31.33
C ILE A 84 -28.19 -2.69 32.23
N SER A 85 -28.59 -3.76 32.93
CA SER A 85 -27.71 -4.56 33.79
C SER A 85 -26.64 -5.34 33.01
N GLU A 86 -26.85 -5.57 31.71
CA GLU A 86 -25.87 -6.22 30.82
C GLU A 86 -24.80 -5.24 30.30
N ARG A 87 -24.84 -3.96 30.70
CA ARG A 87 -23.90 -2.94 30.21
C ARG A 87 -22.56 -3.06 30.94
N ASP A 88 -21.54 -3.51 30.21
CA ASP A 88 -20.14 -3.41 30.66
C ASP A 88 -19.63 -1.97 30.45
N ASN A 89 -19.06 -1.35 31.48
CA ASN A 89 -18.48 -0.01 31.40
C ASN A 89 -17.12 0.03 30.67
N THR A 90 -16.57 -1.13 30.29
CA THR A 90 -15.30 -1.27 29.58
C THR A 90 -15.45 -1.53 28.07
N GLU A 91 -16.67 -1.78 27.60
CA GLU A 91 -16.96 -1.89 26.16
C GLU A 91 -17.39 -0.50 25.63
N PRO A 92 -16.56 0.22 24.83
CA PRO A 92 -17.08 1.32 24.02
C PRO A 92 -18.14 0.77 23.06
N ASP A 93 -19.03 1.59 22.49
CA ASP A 93 -20.02 1.15 21.48
C ASP A 93 -19.32 0.35 20.36
N VAL A 94 -19.23 -0.98 20.50
CA VAL A 94 -18.34 -1.83 19.70
C VAL A 94 -18.97 -2.03 18.33
N TYR A 95 -18.49 -1.26 17.36
CA TYR A 95 -18.62 -1.61 15.96
C TYR A 95 -17.78 -2.87 15.69
N ASN A 96 -18.40 -4.05 15.78
CA ASN A 96 -17.72 -5.33 15.57
C ASN A 96 -17.86 -5.74 14.09
N GLU A 97 -16.93 -5.32 13.24
CA GLU A 97 -16.86 -5.78 11.85
C GLU A 97 -16.36 -7.24 11.79
N LYS A 98 -17.30 -8.19 11.88
CA LYS A 98 -17.07 -9.56 11.42
C LYS A 98 -17.91 -9.85 10.17
N ASN A 99 -17.28 -9.62 9.03
CA ASN A 99 -17.57 -10.13 7.68
C ASN A 99 -18.94 -9.82 7.01
N VAL A 100 -20.10 -9.77 7.70
CA VAL A 100 -21.45 -9.59 7.05
C VAL A 100 -22.52 -8.91 7.94
N TYR A 101 -22.38 -8.92 9.27
CA TYR A 101 -23.36 -8.34 10.20
C TYR A 101 -22.77 -7.17 10.97
N HIS A 102 -23.47 -6.04 10.96
CA HIS A 102 -23.20 -4.92 11.86
C HIS A 102 -24.19 -5.03 13.03
N ILE A 103 -23.72 -4.85 14.27
CA ILE A 103 -24.57 -4.95 15.47
C ILE A 103 -24.44 -3.64 16.26
N LEU A 104 -25.58 -3.03 16.59
CA LEU A 104 -25.68 -1.90 17.51
C LEU A 104 -26.43 -2.35 18.77
N ASN A 105 -25.74 -2.35 19.90
CA ASN A 105 -26.32 -2.65 21.20
C ASN A 105 -27.00 -1.41 21.77
N LEU A 106 -28.27 -1.54 22.14
CA LEU A 106 -29.04 -0.49 22.82
C LEU A 106 -29.50 -1.01 24.17
N PHE A 107 -29.34 -0.21 25.22
CA PHE A 107 -29.61 -0.62 26.60
C PHE A 107 -30.78 0.15 27.21
N SER A 108 -31.64 -0.54 27.97
CA SER A 108 -32.79 0.04 28.66
C SER A 108 -33.20 -0.82 29.85
N ASP A 109 -33.79 -0.22 30.89
CA ASP A 109 -34.48 -0.95 31.97
C ASP A 109 -35.72 -1.72 31.46
N ASN A 110 -36.20 -1.39 30.26
CA ASN A 110 -37.26 -2.10 29.56
C ASN A 110 -36.87 -2.32 28.09
N PRO A 111 -36.21 -3.46 27.76
CA PRO A 111 -35.77 -3.76 26.41
C PRO A 111 -36.91 -3.93 25.39
N LEU A 112 -38.08 -4.42 25.83
CA LEU A 112 -39.25 -4.58 24.96
C LEU A 112 -39.85 -3.23 24.55
N LEU A 113 -39.96 -2.29 25.49
CA LEU A 113 -40.42 -0.94 25.16
C LEU A 113 -39.45 -0.26 24.20
N LEU A 114 -38.14 -0.35 24.48
CA LEU A 114 -37.10 0.16 23.59
C LEU A 114 -37.19 -0.49 22.20
N PHE A 115 -37.56 -1.77 22.10
CA PHE A 115 -37.74 -2.49 20.83
C PHE A 115 -38.84 -1.89 19.98
N LEU A 116 -39.99 -1.64 20.61
CA LEU A 116 -41.13 -1.02 19.93
C LEU A 116 -40.82 0.43 19.54
N GLU A 117 -40.15 1.19 20.39
CA GLU A 117 -39.73 2.57 20.08
C GLU A 117 -38.72 2.62 18.92
N THR A 118 -37.74 1.70 18.91
CA THR A 118 -36.78 1.59 17.80
C THR A 118 -37.48 1.22 16.50
N LEU A 119 -38.41 0.26 16.51
CA LEU A 119 -39.21 -0.08 15.34
C LEU A 119 -40.02 1.11 14.85
N GLN A 120 -40.74 1.79 15.73
CA GLN A 120 -41.52 2.97 15.37
C GLN A 120 -40.65 4.05 14.74
N LEU A 121 -39.46 4.31 15.30
CA LEU A 121 -38.54 5.28 14.72
C LEU A 121 -38.05 4.87 13.34
N LEU A 122 -37.75 3.58 13.11
CA LEU A 122 -37.39 3.08 11.78
C LEU A 122 -38.53 3.28 10.77
N PHE A 123 -39.77 2.97 11.14
CA PHE A 123 -40.97 3.23 10.32
C PHE A 123 -41.28 4.71 10.10
N GLU A 124 -40.79 5.58 10.97
CA GLU A 124 -40.89 7.02 10.79
C GLU A 124 -39.85 7.57 9.82
N VAL A 125 -38.71 6.91 9.67
CA VAL A 125 -37.54 7.45 8.98
C VAL A 125 -37.31 6.79 7.62
N PHE A 126 -37.60 5.49 7.52
CA PHE A 126 -37.41 4.69 6.32
C PHE A 126 -38.76 4.27 5.73
N ASP A 127 -38.78 4.10 4.41
CA ASP A 127 -39.84 3.36 3.73
C ASP A 127 -39.62 1.87 3.96
N CYS A 128 -40.25 1.31 4.99
CA CYS A 128 -39.94 -0.05 5.44
C CYS A 128 -41.16 -0.94 5.56
N SER A 129 -40.89 -2.24 5.45
CA SER A 129 -41.87 -3.31 5.63
C SER A 129 -41.30 -4.40 6.53
N ILE A 130 -42.16 -5.07 7.29
CA ILE A 130 -41.77 -6.26 8.03
C ILE A 130 -41.74 -7.43 7.05
N HIS A 131 -40.53 -7.79 6.63
CA HIS A 131 -40.32 -8.93 5.74
C HIS A 131 -40.46 -10.25 6.51
N SER A 132 -39.86 -10.36 7.70
CA SER A 132 -40.00 -11.60 8.46
C SER A 132 -40.10 -11.46 9.97
N VAL A 133 -40.81 -12.41 10.60
CA VAL A 133 -40.91 -12.51 12.07
C VAL A 133 -40.71 -13.96 12.51
N TYR A 134 -39.77 -14.16 13.43
CA TYR A 134 -39.40 -15.47 13.99
C TYR A 134 -39.81 -15.54 15.46
N TRP A 135 -40.84 -16.33 15.79
CA TRP A 135 -41.42 -16.37 17.14
C TRP A 135 -40.82 -17.41 18.10
N ASN A 136 -39.83 -18.19 17.66
CA ASN A 136 -39.38 -19.40 18.35
C ASN A 136 -38.98 -19.16 19.81
N SER A 137 -38.18 -18.12 20.06
CA SER A 137 -37.55 -17.87 21.37
C SER A 137 -38.21 -16.71 22.16
N TRP A 138 -39.36 -16.20 21.70
CA TRP A 138 -40.09 -15.12 22.40
C TRP A 138 -40.80 -15.63 23.65
N LYS A 139 -40.81 -14.84 24.73
CA LYS A 139 -41.75 -15.08 25.84
C LYS A 139 -43.18 -14.78 25.37
N THR A 140 -44.14 -15.52 25.89
CA THR A 140 -45.55 -15.42 25.48
C THR A 140 -46.13 -14.02 25.69
N GLU A 141 -45.79 -13.37 26.80
CA GLU A 141 -46.28 -12.03 27.13
C GLU A 141 -45.70 -10.96 26.20
N ASP A 142 -44.39 -11.02 25.94
CA ASP A 142 -43.71 -10.11 25.01
C ASP A 142 -44.26 -10.28 23.58
N MET A 143 -44.51 -11.53 23.17
CA MET A 143 -45.13 -11.83 21.88
C MET A 143 -46.52 -11.20 21.73
N ARG A 144 -47.37 -11.26 22.77
CA ARG A 144 -48.69 -10.60 22.75
C ARG A 144 -48.56 -9.10 22.56
N GLN A 145 -47.69 -8.46 23.34
CA GLN A 145 -47.47 -7.02 23.25
C GLN A 145 -46.96 -6.58 21.87
N VAL A 146 -46.06 -7.36 21.25
CA VAL A 146 -45.59 -7.06 19.88
C VAL A 146 -46.69 -7.29 18.85
N ILE A 147 -47.53 -8.33 19.00
CA ILE A 147 -48.68 -8.55 18.11
C ILE A 147 -49.70 -7.41 18.24
N ASP A 148 -50.02 -6.99 19.46
CA ASP A 148 -50.93 -5.87 19.71
C ASP A 148 -50.40 -4.56 19.12
N TRP A 149 -49.09 -4.31 19.25
CA TRP A 149 -48.44 -3.20 18.58
C TRP A 149 -48.54 -3.32 17.05
N MET A 150 -48.25 -4.48 16.47
CA MET A 150 -48.36 -4.70 15.02
C MET A 150 -49.79 -4.45 14.54
N ASN A 151 -50.78 -4.99 15.25
CA ASN A 151 -52.21 -4.84 14.94
C ASN A 151 -52.67 -3.38 14.96
N SER A 152 -52.27 -2.64 16.00
CA SER A 152 -52.62 -1.22 16.17
C SER A 152 -51.85 -0.26 15.27
N PHE A 153 -50.70 -0.68 14.72
CA PHE A 153 -49.87 0.19 13.88
C PHE A 153 -50.29 0.13 12.40
N GLU A 154 -50.82 1.24 11.88
CA GLU A 154 -51.40 1.32 10.52
C GLU A 154 -50.37 1.06 9.40
N LYS A 155 -49.10 1.43 9.61
CA LYS A 155 -48.03 1.25 8.61
C LYS A 155 -47.67 -0.22 8.37
N VAL A 156 -48.04 -1.12 9.29
CA VAL A 156 -47.88 -2.57 9.11
C VAL A 156 -49.15 -3.09 8.43
N SER A 157 -49.12 -3.18 7.11
CA SER A 157 -50.27 -3.67 6.32
C SER A 157 -50.21 -5.18 6.05
N ALA A 158 -49.01 -5.70 5.83
CA ALA A 158 -48.74 -7.11 5.60
C ALA A 158 -47.37 -7.53 6.14
N ILE A 159 -47.23 -8.81 6.47
CA ILE A 159 -45.95 -9.45 6.80
C ILE A 159 -45.67 -10.54 5.78
N GLU A 160 -44.48 -10.49 5.20
CA GLU A 160 -44.14 -11.38 4.09
C GLU A 160 -43.90 -12.82 4.55
N LYS A 161 -43.19 -13.02 5.66
CA LYS A 161 -42.89 -14.34 6.21
C LYS A 161 -43.03 -14.38 7.73
N VAL A 162 -43.91 -15.24 8.24
CA VAL A 162 -43.93 -15.56 9.67
C VAL A 162 -43.48 -17.00 9.89
N GLN A 163 -42.61 -17.20 10.87
CA GLN A 163 -42.06 -18.51 11.22
C GLN A 163 -42.30 -18.85 12.69
N ILE A 164 -42.84 -20.06 12.92
CA ILE A 164 -43.07 -20.63 14.26
C ILE A 164 -42.55 -22.08 14.27
N VAL A 165 -41.68 -22.40 15.23
CA VAL A 165 -41.28 -23.79 15.52
C VAL A 165 -42.20 -24.35 16.59
N LEU A 166 -42.86 -25.48 16.30
CA LEU A 166 -43.71 -26.24 17.22
C LEU A 166 -42.88 -27.25 18.00
N ASN A 167 -42.84 -27.04 19.31
CA ASN A 167 -42.40 -27.97 20.35
C ASN A 167 -43.45 -27.98 21.48
N LYS A 168 -43.25 -28.78 22.52
CA LYS A 168 -44.21 -28.91 23.62
C LYS A 168 -44.53 -27.57 24.32
N ASP A 169 -43.60 -26.61 24.32
CA ASP A 169 -43.72 -25.31 24.99
C ASP A 169 -44.24 -24.18 24.08
N SER A 170 -44.22 -24.36 22.75
CA SER A 170 -44.58 -23.31 21.77
C SER A 170 -45.98 -23.47 21.16
N LEU A 171 -46.74 -24.51 21.52
CA LEU A 171 -48.15 -24.66 21.12
C LEU A 171 -49.03 -23.50 21.59
N ILE A 172 -48.76 -22.98 22.80
CA ILE A 172 -49.46 -21.81 23.36
C ILE A 172 -49.13 -20.55 22.54
N LYS A 173 -47.88 -20.38 22.10
CA LYS A 173 -47.47 -19.25 21.25
C LYS A 173 -48.17 -19.30 19.88
N PHE A 174 -48.31 -20.50 19.33
CA PHE A 174 -49.01 -20.74 18.09
C PHE A 174 -50.52 -20.44 18.20
N SER A 175 -51.19 -20.89 19.26
CA SER A 175 -52.62 -20.58 19.47
C SER A 175 -52.84 -19.08 19.64
N ILE A 176 -52.00 -18.41 20.44
CA ILE A 176 -52.05 -16.98 20.65
C ILE A 176 -51.88 -16.23 19.33
N PHE A 177 -50.90 -16.62 18.51
CA PHE A 177 -50.71 -16.00 17.21
C PHE A 177 -51.97 -16.10 16.33
N LEU A 178 -52.59 -17.28 16.26
CA LEU A 178 -53.81 -17.48 15.46
C LEU A 178 -55.01 -16.69 15.98
N GLU A 179 -55.14 -16.55 17.30
CA GLU A 179 -56.25 -15.82 17.94
C GLU A 179 -56.09 -14.31 17.85
N THR A 180 -54.86 -13.80 17.88
CA THR A 180 -54.60 -12.38 18.09
C THR A 180 -54.05 -11.66 16.86
N PHE A 181 -53.39 -12.33 15.91
CA PHE A 181 -52.74 -11.65 14.78
C PHE A 181 -53.74 -11.30 13.67
N GLN A 182 -53.83 -10.02 13.29
CA GLN A 182 -54.87 -9.51 12.38
C GLN A 182 -54.36 -8.99 11.03
N LYS A 183 -53.05 -8.87 10.84
CA LYS A 183 -52.48 -8.33 9.58
C LYS A 183 -52.41 -9.41 8.49
N LYS A 184 -52.31 -8.97 7.23
CA LYS A 184 -52.21 -9.90 6.10
C LYS A 184 -50.87 -10.66 6.15
N LEU A 185 -50.92 -11.98 5.99
CA LEU A 185 -49.73 -12.84 5.88
C LEU A 185 -49.55 -13.29 4.43
N VAL A 186 -48.34 -13.13 3.88
CA VAL A 186 -48.01 -13.65 2.54
C VAL A 186 -47.55 -15.11 2.63
N ARG A 187 -46.68 -15.42 3.60
CA ARG A 187 -46.17 -16.77 3.85
C ARG A 187 -46.15 -17.06 5.34
N PHE A 188 -46.69 -18.21 5.72
CA PHE A 188 -46.63 -18.73 7.08
C PHE A 188 -45.92 -20.09 7.07
N THR A 189 -44.86 -20.23 7.85
CA THR A 189 -44.04 -21.45 7.88
C THR A 189 -43.99 -22.01 9.28
N ILE A 190 -44.37 -23.28 9.40
CA ILE A 190 -44.39 -24.04 10.64
C ILE A 190 -43.32 -25.13 10.55
N PHE A 191 -42.45 -25.21 11.54
CA PHE A 191 -41.46 -26.29 11.66
C PHE A 191 -41.82 -27.17 12.85
N SER A 192 -41.83 -28.49 12.71
CA SER A 192 -41.89 -29.40 13.86
C SER A 192 -40.47 -29.77 14.30
N ASP A 193 -40.21 -29.74 15.61
CA ASP A 193 -38.94 -30.20 16.14
C ASP A 193 -38.88 -31.73 16.07
N MET A 194 -38.45 -32.27 14.92
CA MET A 194 -38.16 -33.67 14.73
C MET A 194 -36.72 -33.92 15.16
N THR A 195 -36.50 -34.44 16.37
CA THR A 195 -35.24 -35.09 16.74
C THR A 195 -34.92 -36.16 15.69
N ILE A 196 -33.88 -35.91 14.91
CA ILE A 196 -33.46 -36.72 13.75
C ILE A 196 -33.00 -38.10 14.22
N SER A 197 -33.72 -39.16 13.83
CA SER A 197 -33.10 -40.47 13.64
C SER A 197 -32.50 -40.51 12.23
N THR A 198 -31.20 -40.75 12.19
CA THR A 198 -30.32 -40.84 11.00
C THR A 198 -30.93 -41.59 9.81
N GLY A 199 -30.92 -40.98 8.63
CA GLY A 199 -31.20 -41.64 7.36
C GLY A 199 -30.92 -40.72 6.17
N LYS A 200 -29.83 -41.00 5.45
CA LYS A 200 -29.45 -40.33 4.19
C LYS A 200 -30.62 -40.31 3.19
N GLN A 201 -30.87 -39.17 2.57
CA GLN A 201 -31.06 -39.11 1.11
C GLN A 201 -30.84 -37.69 0.58
N ARG A 202 -29.90 -37.60 -0.36
CA ARG A 202 -29.57 -36.42 -1.16
C ARG A 202 -30.58 -36.38 -2.31
N VAL A 203 -31.31 -35.28 -2.44
CA VAL A 203 -32.14 -34.99 -3.63
C VAL A 203 -31.64 -33.67 -4.21
N GLU A 204 -31.10 -33.74 -5.43
CA GLU A 204 -30.70 -32.58 -6.24
C GLU A 204 -31.94 -31.81 -6.74
N PRO A 205 -31.91 -30.48 -6.85
CA PRO A 205 -32.91 -29.76 -7.62
C PRO A 205 -32.48 -29.65 -9.09
N MET A 206 -33.40 -30.09 -9.95
CA MET A 206 -33.38 -29.93 -11.40
C MET A 206 -33.18 -28.48 -11.84
N THR A 207 -32.38 -28.33 -12.90
CA THR A 207 -32.23 -27.13 -13.72
C THR A 207 -33.55 -26.67 -14.34
N SER A 208 -33.88 -25.38 -14.23
CA SER A 208 -34.78 -24.70 -15.16
C SER A 208 -34.06 -23.53 -15.81
N ASN A 209 -33.89 -23.60 -17.13
CA ASN A 209 -33.39 -22.52 -17.97
C ASN A 209 -34.34 -21.32 -17.92
N VAL A 210 -33.85 -20.18 -17.42
CA VAL A 210 -34.46 -18.87 -17.68
C VAL A 210 -33.45 -18.08 -18.50
N LEU A 211 -33.83 -17.77 -19.74
CA LEU A 211 -33.14 -16.85 -20.64
C LEU A 211 -32.90 -15.51 -19.91
N MET A 212 -31.64 -15.20 -19.61
CA MET A 212 -31.26 -13.85 -19.16
C MET A 212 -31.40 -12.89 -20.35
N VAL A 213 -32.47 -12.11 -20.34
CA VAL A 213 -32.52 -10.83 -21.04
C VAL A 213 -31.58 -9.89 -20.30
N VAL A 214 -30.50 -9.48 -20.97
CA VAL A 214 -29.55 -8.47 -20.47
C VAL A 214 -30.32 -7.17 -20.19
N PRO A 215 -30.36 -6.66 -18.94
CA PRO A 215 -30.92 -5.34 -18.70
C PRO A 215 -29.97 -4.29 -19.27
N THR A 216 -30.49 -3.42 -20.11
CA THR A 216 -29.81 -2.23 -20.61
C THR A 216 -29.27 -1.37 -19.44
N GLN A 217 -28.00 -0.97 -19.56
CA GLN A 217 -27.23 -0.20 -18.57
C GLN A 217 -28.03 1.00 -18.02
N ARG A 218 -28.37 0.97 -16.71
CA ARG A 218 -28.80 2.19 -16.00
C ARG A 218 -27.57 3.11 -15.80
N PRO A 219 -27.69 4.43 -15.99
CA PRO A 219 -26.56 5.35 -15.84
C PRO A 219 -26.09 5.43 -14.39
N PHE A 220 -24.78 5.34 -14.17
CA PHE A 220 -24.13 5.53 -12.87
C PHE A 220 -24.56 6.86 -12.23
N LEU A 221 -25.33 6.80 -11.14
CA LEU A 221 -25.91 7.99 -10.50
C LEU A 221 -24.84 8.95 -9.95
N ILE A 222 -23.65 8.44 -9.61
CA ILE A 222 -22.51 9.26 -9.19
C ILE A 222 -22.08 10.27 -10.28
N LEU A 223 -22.28 9.94 -11.56
CA LEU A 223 -21.96 10.81 -12.70
C LEU A 223 -22.99 11.92 -12.93
N LYS A 224 -24.04 11.98 -12.11
CA LYS A 224 -25.04 13.06 -12.08
C LYS A 224 -24.80 14.04 -10.93
N LEU A 225 -23.80 13.80 -10.08
CA LEU A 225 -23.43 14.74 -9.03
C LEU A 225 -22.88 16.05 -9.64
N PRO A 226 -23.14 17.20 -9.01
CA PRO A 226 -22.44 18.45 -9.34
C PRO A 226 -20.92 18.25 -9.23
N LEU A 227 -20.16 18.84 -10.17
CA LEU A 227 -18.71 18.66 -10.26
C LEU A 227 -17.97 18.95 -8.94
N LEU A 228 -18.43 19.93 -8.16
CA LEU A 228 -17.86 20.27 -6.85
C LEU A 228 -18.00 19.14 -5.80
N ILE A 229 -19.12 18.40 -5.84
CA ILE A 229 -19.36 17.28 -4.92
C ILE A 229 -18.58 16.06 -5.40
N PHE A 230 -18.54 15.85 -6.71
CA PHE A 230 -17.76 14.78 -7.31
C PHE A 230 -16.26 14.94 -7.00
N ASP A 231 -15.72 16.15 -7.14
CA ASP A 231 -14.32 16.50 -6.78
C ASP A 231 -14.01 16.23 -5.30
N ALA A 232 -14.94 16.57 -4.39
CA ALA A 232 -14.75 16.32 -2.96
C ALA A 232 -14.71 14.83 -2.61
N ILE A 233 -15.54 14.01 -3.27
CA ILE A 233 -15.54 12.54 -3.09
C ILE A 233 -14.25 11.94 -3.64
N THR A 234 -13.82 12.39 -4.81
CA THR A 234 -12.69 11.79 -5.52
C THR A 234 -11.34 12.13 -4.91
N LYS A 235 -11.29 13.19 -4.08
CA LYS A 235 -10.13 13.49 -3.23
C LYS A 235 -9.86 12.44 -2.15
N ILE A 236 -10.86 11.63 -1.81
CA ILE A 236 -10.74 10.55 -0.82
C ILE A 236 -10.38 9.22 -1.51
N TRP A 237 -10.59 9.12 -2.83
CA TRP A 237 -10.34 7.90 -3.56
C TRP A 237 -8.87 7.58 -3.64
N ASN A 238 -8.58 6.31 -3.36
CA ASN A 238 -7.25 5.76 -3.55
C ASN A 238 -6.98 5.39 -5.01
N PRO A 239 -5.71 5.14 -5.39
CA PRO A 239 -5.34 4.80 -6.76
C PRO A 239 -6.05 3.56 -7.32
N PHE A 240 -6.39 2.58 -6.48
CA PHE A 240 -7.09 1.39 -6.94
C PHE A 240 -8.56 1.67 -7.27
N GLU A 241 -9.22 2.51 -6.47
CA GLU A 241 -10.59 2.97 -6.73
C GLU A 241 -10.65 3.79 -8.02
N LEU A 242 -9.68 4.68 -8.24
CA LEU A 242 -9.54 5.45 -9.48
C LEU A 242 -9.31 4.53 -10.70
N TYR A 243 -8.45 3.53 -10.56
CA TYR A 243 -8.21 2.52 -11.60
C TYR A 243 -9.51 1.77 -11.95
N ASN A 244 -10.21 1.22 -10.97
CA ASN A 244 -11.45 0.48 -11.21
C ASN A 244 -12.56 1.37 -11.76
N PHE A 245 -12.70 2.61 -11.26
CA PHE A 245 -13.65 3.59 -11.78
C PHE A 245 -13.38 3.91 -13.25
N SER A 246 -12.10 4.04 -13.64
CA SER A 246 -11.73 4.32 -15.02
C SER A 246 -12.18 3.23 -16.01
N LYS A 247 -12.27 1.97 -15.56
CA LYS A 247 -12.62 0.82 -16.41
C LYS A 247 -14.11 0.67 -16.68
N ILE A 248 -14.95 1.43 -15.99
CA ILE A 248 -16.41 1.33 -16.11
C ILE A 248 -16.93 1.82 -17.46
N SER A 249 -16.44 2.97 -17.95
CA SER A 249 -16.90 3.58 -19.21
C SER A 249 -15.93 4.65 -19.71
N LYS A 250 -16.08 5.08 -20.98
CA LYS A 250 -15.28 6.21 -21.52
C LYS A 250 -15.46 7.50 -20.71
N LYS A 251 -16.67 7.76 -20.21
CA LYS A 251 -16.98 8.95 -19.39
C LYS A 251 -16.28 8.89 -18.03
N THR A 252 -16.34 7.74 -17.35
CA THR A 252 -15.66 7.56 -16.04
C THR A 252 -14.14 7.59 -16.21
N LYS A 253 -13.60 7.04 -17.30
CA LYS A 253 -12.18 7.16 -17.64
C LYS A 253 -11.73 8.61 -17.80
N SER A 254 -12.44 9.41 -18.60
CA SER A 254 -12.15 10.83 -18.78
C SER A 254 -12.18 11.60 -17.46
N LEU A 255 -13.10 11.23 -16.58
CA LEU A 255 -13.29 11.87 -15.29
C LEU A 255 -12.18 11.45 -14.30
N ALA A 256 -11.83 10.16 -14.24
CA ALA A 256 -10.68 9.66 -13.50
C ALA A 256 -9.40 10.41 -13.87
N LYS A 257 -9.18 10.65 -15.17
CA LYS A 257 -8.04 11.44 -15.65
C LYS A 257 -8.04 12.88 -15.13
N SER A 258 -9.21 13.53 -15.10
CA SER A 258 -9.31 14.93 -14.68
C SER A 258 -9.13 15.16 -13.17
N ILE A 259 -9.42 14.15 -12.35
CA ILE A 259 -9.39 14.27 -10.88
C ILE A 259 -8.17 13.60 -10.25
N SER A 260 -7.47 12.73 -10.99
CA SER A 260 -6.32 12.00 -10.47
C SER A 260 -5.17 12.96 -10.17
N LYS A 261 -4.63 12.85 -8.96
CA LYS A 261 -3.38 13.51 -8.62
C LYS A 261 -2.23 12.81 -9.33
N ARG A 262 -1.27 13.56 -9.85
CA ARG A 262 -0.06 12.98 -10.46
C ARG A 262 0.83 12.33 -9.38
N PRO A 263 1.15 11.03 -9.44
CA PRO A 263 2.18 10.41 -8.61
C PRO A 263 3.56 10.98 -8.93
N PHE A 264 4.47 10.82 -7.96
CA PHE A 264 5.89 11.10 -8.11
C PHE A 264 6.57 10.06 -9.03
N SER A 265 6.24 8.78 -8.85
CA SER A 265 6.80 7.69 -9.64
C SER A 265 5.72 6.71 -10.11
N LEU A 266 5.97 6.14 -11.29
CA LEU A 266 5.21 5.05 -11.90
C LEU A 266 6.21 4.07 -12.50
N SER A 267 6.33 2.87 -11.91
CA SER A 267 7.37 1.92 -12.27
C SER A 267 6.81 0.55 -12.62
N LEU A 268 7.44 -0.13 -13.57
CA LEU A 268 7.16 -1.52 -13.90
C LEU A 268 8.26 -2.40 -13.32
N ILE A 269 7.86 -3.46 -12.62
CA ILE A 269 8.76 -4.35 -11.91
C ILE A 269 8.56 -5.78 -12.35
N ASP A 270 9.60 -6.31 -13.00
CA ASP A 270 9.79 -7.70 -13.35
C ASP A 270 10.30 -8.49 -12.14
N TRP A 271 9.48 -8.60 -11.12
CA TRP A 271 9.68 -9.57 -10.04
C TRP A 271 8.64 -10.68 -10.17
N ALA A 272 8.80 -11.77 -9.43
CA ALA A 272 7.77 -12.81 -9.38
C ALA A 272 6.86 -12.59 -8.16
N PRO A 273 5.59 -12.16 -8.34
CA PRO A 273 4.90 -11.83 -9.60
C PRO A 273 5.15 -10.40 -10.10
N PHE A 274 4.91 -10.16 -11.40
CA PHE A 274 5.05 -8.84 -12.04
C PHE A 274 4.19 -7.80 -11.35
N GLU A 275 4.72 -6.58 -11.21
CA GLU A 275 4.06 -5.51 -10.48
C GLU A 275 4.16 -4.16 -11.18
N VAL A 276 3.12 -3.33 -11.01
CA VAL A 276 3.15 -1.91 -11.36
C VAL A 276 3.03 -1.09 -10.09
N TRP A 277 4.01 -0.23 -9.84
CA TRP A 277 4.12 0.57 -8.63
C TRP A 277 3.76 2.03 -8.90
N LEU A 278 2.92 2.61 -8.06
CA LEU A 278 2.61 4.04 -8.00
C LEU A 278 3.07 4.60 -6.66
N GLU A 279 3.82 5.69 -6.66
CA GLU A 279 4.23 6.36 -5.43
C GLU A 279 3.86 7.85 -5.46
N PHE A 280 3.23 8.33 -4.38
CA PHE A 280 2.80 9.74 -4.26
C PHE A 280 3.70 10.59 -3.37
N GLY A 281 4.69 9.97 -2.75
CA GLY A 281 5.63 10.57 -1.81
C GLY A 281 6.76 9.58 -1.51
N THR A 282 7.68 9.99 -0.63
CA THR A 282 8.89 9.22 -0.30
C THR A 282 8.69 8.22 0.84
N LYS A 283 7.56 8.28 1.54
CA LYS A 283 7.24 7.34 2.63
C LYS A 283 6.72 6.04 2.04
N ASP A 284 7.05 4.91 2.67
CA ASP A 284 6.53 3.60 2.24
C ASP A 284 4.99 3.56 2.23
N SER A 285 4.35 4.31 3.12
CA SER A 285 2.88 4.47 3.18
C SER A 285 2.28 5.19 1.97
N ASP A 286 3.08 5.70 1.03
CA ASP A 286 2.61 6.37 -0.18
C ASP A 286 2.70 5.48 -1.43
N ARG A 287 3.13 4.22 -1.26
CA ARG A 287 3.27 3.23 -2.34
C ARG A 287 2.01 2.39 -2.55
N TRP A 288 1.66 2.18 -3.81
CA TRP A 288 0.50 1.42 -4.27
C TRP A 288 0.91 0.44 -5.36
N MET A 289 0.60 -0.84 -5.17
CA MET A 289 1.13 -1.91 -6.02
C MET A 289 0.00 -2.70 -6.67
N PHE A 290 0.03 -2.78 -8.00
CA PHE A 290 -0.87 -3.60 -8.80
C PHE A 290 -0.18 -4.92 -9.14
N ARG A 291 -0.77 -6.04 -8.71
CA ARG A 291 -0.13 -7.35 -8.75
C ARG A 291 -1.03 -8.39 -9.44
N PRO A 292 -0.97 -8.51 -10.78
CA PRO A 292 -1.61 -9.60 -11.49
C PRO A 292 -1.03 -10.96 -11.04
N THR A 293 -1.87 -11.99 -10.94
CA THR A 293 -1.43 -13.34 -10.56
C THR A 293 -2.09 -14.41 -11.42
N SER A 294 -1.34 -15.47 -11.76
CA SER A 294 -1.87 -16.65 -12.43
C SER A 294 -2.64 -17.59 -11.48
N ILE A 295 -2.60 -17.32 -10.17
CA ILE A 295 -3.35 -18.08 -9.18
C ILE A 295 -4.80 -17.61 -9.20
N GLN A 296 -5.69 -18.50 -9.62
CA GLN A 296 -7.13 -18.21 -9.66
C GLN A 296 -7.63 -17.84 -8.27
N SER A 297 -8.00 -16.57 -8.11
CA SER A 297 -8.46 -15.99 -6.85
C SER A 297 -9.32 -14.78 -7.14
N GLU A 298 -10.18 -14.42 -6.18
CA GLU A 298 -10.92 -13.15 -6.24
C GLU A 298 -9.95 -11.97 -6.12
N ASP A 299 -10.31 -10.86 -6.76
CA ASP A 299 -9.64 -9.57 -6.60
C ASP A 299 -9.65 -9.14 -5.13
N LYS A 300 -8.48 -8.80 -4.60
CA LYS A 300 -8.30 -8.46 -3.19
C LYS A 300 -7.46 -7.21 -3.01
N TYR A 301 -7.93 -6.37 -2.09
CA TYR A 301 -7.15 -5.31 -1.48
C TYR A 301 -6.49 -5.84 -0.23
N LEU A 302 -5.16 -5.75 -0.18
CA LEU A 302 -4.36 -6.20 0.96
C LEU A 302 -3.54 -5.03 1.48
N ILE A 303 -3.53 -4.89 2.80
CA ILE A 303 -2.59 -4.00 3.51
C ILE A 303 -1.70 -4.92 4.34
N GLU A 304 -0.46 -5.12 3.90
CA GLU A 304 0.53 -5.92 4.64
C GLU A 304 1.40 -4.97 5.48
N ASN A 305 1.68 -5.38 6.73
CA ASN A 305 2.54 -4.65 7.68
C ASN A 305 2.14 -3.18 7.91
N GLN A 306 0.85 -2.83 7.74
CA GLN A 306 0.28 -1.47 7.85
C GLN A 306 0.86 -0.42 6.88
N ILE A 307 1.72 -0.84 5.96
CA ILE A 307 2.53 0.08 5.13
C ILE A 307 2.35 -0.25 3.64
N HIS A 308 2.31 -1.53 3.29
CA HIS A 308 2.29 -1.98 1.90
C HIS A 308 0.86 -2.23 1.41
N ARG A 309 0.44 -1.51 0.36
CA ARG A 309 -0.90 -1.65 -0.22
C ARG A 309 -0.84 -2.36 -1.57
N TYR A 310 -1.48 -3.51 -1.66
CA TYR A 310 -1.55 -4.30 -2.89
C TYR A 310 -2.98 -4.43 -3.40
N PHE A 311 -3.15 -4.29 -4.71
CA PHE A 311 -4.32 -4.76 -5.42
C PHE A 311 -3.93 -6.00 -6.21
N ARG A 312 -4.30 -7.18 -5.69
CA ARG A 312 -4.02 -8.48 -6.29
C ARG A 312 -5.25 -8.96 -7.05
N PHE A 313 -5.07 -9.37 -8.30
CA PHE A 313 -6.17 -9.84 -9.15
C PHE A 313 -5.69 -10.91 -10.13
N TYR A 314 -6.60 -11.77 -10.56
CA TYR A 314 -6.28 -12.90 -11.44
C TYR A 314 -6.03 -12.44 -12.89
N SER A 315 -5.01 -12.99 -13.52
CA SER A 315 -4.76 -12.94 -14.96
C SER A 315 -4.11 -14.23 -15.43
N ALA A 316 -4.63 -14.80 -16.52
CA ALA A 316 -4.00 -15.96 -17.17
C ALA A 316 -2.58 -15.64 -17.65
N ASN A 317 -2.32 -14.38 -18.03
CA ASN A 317 -1.01 -13.88 -18.39
C ASN A 317 -0.67 -12.64 -17.53
N PRO A 318 -0.03 -12.81 -16.37
CA PRO A 318 0.33 -11.70 -15.48
C PRO A 318 1.26 -10.67 -16.13
N PHE A 319 2.13 -11.10 -17.04
CA PHE A 319 3.10 -10.26 -17.74
C PHE A 319 2.40 -9.24 -18.64
N GLU A 320 1.66 -9.72 -19.65
CA GLU A 320 0.91 -8.84 -20.58
C GLU A 320 -0.07 -7.95 -19.81
N LYS A 321 -0.67 -8.50 -18.76
CA LYS A 321 -1.60 -7.73 -17.92
C LYS A 321 -0.93 -6.60 -17.16
N SER A 322 0.32 -6.77 -16.73
CA SER A 322 1.08 -5.71 -16.05
C SER A 322 1.38 -4.55 -16.99
N VAL A 323 1.73 -4.84 -18.25
CA VAL A 323 1.94 -3.81 -19.28
C VAL A 323 0.63 -3.08 -19.59
N GLU A 324 -0.49 -3.80 -19.74
CA GLU A 324 -1.82 -3.18 -19.93
C GLU A 324 -2.21 -2.26 -18.76
N VAL A 325 -1.92 -2.69 -17.52
CA VAL A 325 -2.18 -1.91 -16.31
C VAL A 325 -1.28 -0.68 -16.26
N LEU A 326 0.00 -0.81 -16.59
CA LEU A 326 0.93 0.32 -16.70
C LEU A 326 0.41 1.37 -17.68
N GLU A 327 0.01 0.97 -18.89
CA GLU A 327 -0.55 1.89 -19.89
C GLU A 327 -1.80 2.62 -19.39
N GLN A 328 -2.69 1.88 -18.73
CA GLN A 328 -3.89 2.47 -18.13
C GLN A 328 -3.53 3.47 -17.04
N LEU A 329 -2.54 3.17 -16.19
CA LEU A 329 -2.11 4.06 -15.11
C LEU A 329 -1.36 5.29 -15.64
N MET A 330 -0.49 5.12 -16.65
CA MET A 330 0.15 6.24 -17.35
C MET A 330 -0.90 7.21 -17.90
N ASP A 331 -1.97 6.66 -18.49
CA ASP A 331 -3.09 7.44 -19.03
C ASP A 331 -3.94 8.10 -17.92
N ILE A 332 -4.35 7.35 -16.89
CA ILE A 332 -5.20 7.84 -15.79
C ILE A 332 -4.51 8.95 -15.01
N PHE A 333 -3.25 8.75 -14.67
CA PHE A 333 -2.49 9.64 -13.79
C PHE A 333 -1.65 10.67 -14.55
N ASN A 334 -1.70 10.67 -15.89
CA ASN A 334 -0.90 11.52 -16.76
C ASN A 334 0.58 11.54 -16.35
N THR A 335 1.13 10.35 -16.08
CA THR A 335 2.48 10.16 -15.56
C THR A 335 3.28 9.27 -16.52
N PRO A 336 4.43 9.74 -17.02
CA PRO A 336 5.33 8.93 -17.83
C PRO A 336 5.94 7.80 -16.99
N LEU A 337 6.53 6.80 -17.66
CA LEU A 337 7.29 5.77 -16.99
C LEU A 337 8.46 6.40 -16.22
N TYR A 338 8.52 6.13 -14.91
CA TYR A 338 9.59 6.62 -14.04
C TYR A 338 10.73 5.61 -13.94
N GLY A 339 10.41 4.34 -13.71
CA GLY A 339 11.40 3.29 -13.50
C GLY A 339 11.06 1.98 -14.17
N LEU A 340 12.08 1.28 -14.66
CA LEU A 340 11.97 -0.06 -15.22
C LEU A 340 12.92 -0.99 -14.46
N TYR A 341 12.35 -2.00 -13.79
CA TYR A 341 13.10 -2.99 -13.01
C TYR A 341 12.96 -4.34 -13.69
N LEU A 342 14.09 -4.92 -14.08
CA LEU A 342 14.20 -6.10 -14.92
C LEU A 342 14.89 -7.22 -14.14
N GLU A 343 14.49 -8.47 -14.37
CA GLU A 343 15.13 -9.61 -13.72
C GLU A 343 15.46 -10.70 -14.74
N SER A 344 16.74 -10.96 -14.99
CA SER A 344 17.14 -11.84 -16.09
C SER A 344 16.68 -13.29 -15.92
N LYS A 345 16.36 -13.71 -14.69
CA LYS A 345 15.78 -15.03 -14.40
C LYS A 345 14.41 -15.25 -15.03
N THR A 346 13.69 -14.20 -15.42
CA THR A 346 12.40 -14.30 -16.11
C THR A 346 12.55 -14.66 -17.59
N GLY A 347 13.78 -14.57 -18.13
CA GLY A 347 14.15 -14.94 -19.48
C GLY A 347 14.44 -13.72 -20.36
N ARG A 348 15.47 -13.84 -21.22
CA ARG A 348 15.92 -12.74 -22.10
C ARG A 348 14.80 -12.20 -23.02
N ASN A 349 13.87 -13.05 -23.44
CA ASN A 349 12.72 -12.64 -24.25
C ASN A 349 11.78 -11.65 -23.53
N VAL A 350 11.60 -11.79 -22.22
CA VAL A 350 10.79 -10.87 -21.39
C VAL A 350 11.51 -9.52 -21.28
N VAL A 351 12.80 -9.56 -20.96
CA VAL A 351 13.68 -8.38 -20.89
C VAL A 351 13.66 -7.61 -22.23
N ASP A 352 13.83 -8.31 -23.35
CA ASP A 352 13.79 -7.75 -24.71
C ASP A 352 12.47 -7.06 -25.01
N TYR A 353 11.37 -7.69 -24.63
CA TYR A 353 10.05 -7.14 -24.83
C TYR A 353 9.88 -5.84 -24.03
N LEU A 354 10.24 -5.85 -22.74
CA LEU A 354 10.08 -4.69 -21.85
C LEU A 354 10.97 -3.52 -22.28
N LEU A 355 12.21 -3.78 -22.69
CA LEU A 355 13.11 -2.76 -23.23
C LEU A 355 12.58 -2.18 -24.54
N ARG A 356 12.08 -3.03 -25.44
CA ARG A 356 11.47 -2.57 -26.70
C ARG A 356 10.24 -1.70 -26.43
N TYR A 357 9.36 -2.15 -25.55
CA TYR A 357 8.20 -1.39 -25.11
C TYR A 357 8.60 -0.02 -24.54
N ALA A 358 9.55 0.02 -23.60
CA ALA A 358 10.03 1.28 -23.02
C ALA A 358 10.68 2.20 -24.08
N ASN A 359 11.38 1.63 -25.06
CA ASN A 359 11.97 2.37 -26.17
C ASN A 359 10.92 2.99 -27.11
N GLU A 360 9.76 2.34 -27.28
CA GLU A 360 8.64 2.80 -28.11
C GLU A 360 7.77 3.87 -27.42
N LEU A 361 7.90 4.05 -26.10
CA LEU A 361 7.19 5.10 -25.38
C LEU A 361 7.56 6.51 -25.90
N PRO A 362 6.63 7.48 -25.94
CA PRO A 362 6.89 8.82 -26.46
C PRO A 362 7.93 9.64 -25.68
N GLN A 363 8.12 9.33 -24.39
CA GLN A 363 9.09 10.03 -23.53
C GLN A 363 10.54 9.77 -23.98
N GLU A 364 11.41 10.76 -23.88
CA GLU A 364 12.83 10.62 -24.28
C GLU A 364 13.70 9.97 -23.20
N SER A 365 13.25 10.01 -21.94
CA SER A 365 14.00 9.54 -20.78
C SER A 365 13.10 8.94 -19.71
N TYR A 366 13.70 8.18 -18.81
CA TYR A 366 13.11 7.79 -17.53
C TYR A 366 14.18 7.83 -16.43
N GLN A 367 13.76 7.81 -15.17
CA GLN A 367 14.65 8.06 -14.04
C GLN A 367 15.52 6.85 -13.73
N THR A 368 14.94 5.65 -13.65
CA THR A 368 15.64 4.47 -13.12
C THR A 368 15.57 3.30 -14.08
N LEU A 369 16.73 2.69 -14.35
CA LEU A 369 16.84 1.37 -14.97
C LEU A 369 17.51 0.43 -13.98
N HIS A 370 16.83 -0.64 -13.59
CA HIS A 370 17.37 -1.65 -12.71
C HIS A 370 17.42 -3.01 -13.41
N LEU A 371 18.52 -3.74 -13.24
CA LEU A 371 18.67 -5.11 -13.71
C LEU A 371 19.21 -6.01 -12.58
N SER A 372 18.44 -7.01 -12.20
CA SER A 372 18.92 -8.17 -11.46
C SER A 372 19.34 -9.26 -12.46
N CYS A 373 20.56 -9.78 -12.36
CA CYS A 373 21.06 -10.78 -13.32
C CYS A 373 22.06 -11.77 -12.72
N SER A 374 22.20 -12.93 -13.36
CA SER A 374 23.25 -13.92 -13.07
C SER A 374 24.29 -14.08 -14.18
N LYS A 375 24.16 -13.31 -15.27
CA LYS A 375 25.08 -13.37 -16.42
C LYS A 375 25.48 -11.97 -16.83
N LEU A 376 26.78 -11.76 -16.98
CA LEU A 376 27.32 -10.46 -17.37
C LEU A 376 26.89 -10.03 -18.78
N GLU A 377 26.59 -11.00 -19.65
CA GLU A 377 26.06 -10.76 -21.00
C GLU A 377 24.73 -10.00 -20.96
N ASP A 378 23.94 -10.17 -19.89
CA ASP A 378 22.65 -9.49 -19.76
C ASP A 378 22.84 -7.99 -19.47
N ILE A 379 23.90 -7.61 -18.75
CA ILE A 379 24.27 -6.21 -18.52
C ILE A 379 24.68 -5.57 -19.85
N HIS A 380 25.51 -6.26 -20.63
CA HIS A 380 25.92 -5.81 -21.96
C HIS A 380 24.72 -5.60 -22.88
N HIS A 381 23.85 -6.60 -22.94
CA HIS A 381 22.64 -6.57 -23.73
C HIS A 381 21.70 -5.43 -23.32
N LEU A 382 21.55 -5.18 -22.02
CA LEU A 382 20.80 -4.05 -21.47
C LEU A 382 21.34 -2.71 -21.99
N LEU A 383 22.66 -2.51 -21.88
CA LEU A 383 23.32 -1.27 -22.28
C LEU A 383 23.22 -1.04 -23.80
N GLU A 384 23.29 -2.08 -24.61
CA GLU A 384 23.16 -1.99 -26.07
C GLU A 384 21.71 -1.76 -26.53
N THR A 385 20.74 -2.35 -25.81
CA THR A 385 19.33 -2.36 -26.23
C THR A 385 18.55 -1.16 -25.73
N ASN A 386 18.89 -0.61 -24.55
CA ASN A 386 18.23 0.58 -24.04
C ASN A 386 18.63 1.83 -24.87
N LYS A 387 17.63 2.51 -25.45
CA LYS A 387 17.83 3.70 -26.29
C LYS A 387 17.39 4.99 -25.61
N LYS A 388 16.72 4.90 -24.46
CA LYS A 388 16.27 6.07 -23.70
C LYS A 388 17.39 6.57 -22.80
N LYS A 389 17.41 7.87 -22.56
CA LYS A 389 18.28 8.45 -21.53
C LYS A 389 17.78 8.00 -20.15
N VAL A 390 18.71 7.58 -19.30
CA VAL A 390 18.42 7.12 -17.93
C VAL A 390 19.29 7.91 -16.97
N ASP A 391 18.70 8.32 -15.85
CA ASP A 391 19.40 9.09 -14.82
C ASP A 391 20.23 8.18 -13.91
N SER A 392 19.60 7.12 -13.39
CA SER A 392 20.20 6.13 -12.49
C SER A 392 20.16 4.73 -13.09
N LEU A 393 21.33 4.11 -13.22
CA LEU A 393 21.49 2.69 -13.54
C LEU A 393 21.78 1.90 -12.27
N SER A 394 20.98 0.87 -12.00
CA SER A 394 21.19 -0.05 -10.90
C SER A 394 21.36 -1.48 -11.42
N VAL A 395 22.39 -2.18 -10.98
CA VAL A 395 22.64 -3.58 -11.37
C VAL A 395 22.88 -4.41 -10.12
N GLU A 396 22.19 -5.54 -10.01
CA GLU A 396 22.41 -6.52 -8.96
C GLU A 396 22.83 -7.86 -9.58
N ILE A 397 24.00 -8.35 -9.18
CA ILE A 397 24.60 -9.55 -9.75
C ILE A 397 24.47 -10.71 -8.75
N TYR A 398 23.96 -11.85 -9.21
CA TYR A 398 23.77 -13.05 -8.40
C TYR A 398 24.50 -14.24 -9.03
N ASN A 399 25.40 -14.90 -8.29
CA ASN A 399 26.03 -16.18 -8.69
C ASN A 399 26.51 -16.19 -10.16
N ALA A 400 27.37 -15.25 -10.57
CA ALA A 400 27.65 -15.11 -12.00
C ALA A 400 28.32 -16.37 -12.58
N GLU A 401 27.69 -16.95 -13.60
CA GLU A 401 28.08 -18.26 -14.13
C GLU A 401 29.15 -18.20 -15.23
N ASP A 402 29.45 -17.02 -15.79
CA ASP A 402 30.30 -16.92 -16.98
C ASP A 402 31.24 -15.69 -16.98
N PRO A 403 32.55 -15.89 -16.72
CA PRO A 403 33.54 -14.80 -16.68
C PRO A 403 34.08 -14.38 -18.06
N LYS A 404 33.68 -15.03 -19.17
CA LYS A 404 34.31 -14.84 -20.48
C LYS A 404 33.55 -13.87 -21.38
N LEU A 405 33.48 -12.60 -21.01
CA LEU A 405 33.00 -11.55 -21.92
C LEU A 405 34.13 -10.60 -22.32
N LYS A 406 34.17 -10.30 -23.62
CA LYS A 406 35.06 -9.27 -24.16
C LYS A 406 34.56 -7.91 -23.70
N GLN A 407 35.49 -7.06 -23.28
CA GLN A 407 35.22 -5.65 -22.98
C GLN A 407 34.50 -5.02 -24.18
N LEU A 408 33.28 -4.52 -23.96
CA LEU A 408 32.53 -3.86 -25.02
C LEU A 408 33.16 -2.51 -25.36
N SER A 409 33.12 -2.20 -26.66
CA SER A 409 33.26 -0.84 -27.18
C SER A 409 31.97 -0.06 -26.94
N LEU A 410 31.57 0.13 -25.69
CA LEU A 410 30.38 0.92 -25.37
C LEU A 410 30.63 2.37 -25.77
N SER A 411 29.71 2.97 -26.54
CA SER A 411 29.61 4.43 -26.60
C SER A 411 29.43 4.93 -25.17
N ARG A 412 30.18 5.97 -24.74
CA ARG A 412 30.15 6.48 -23.36
C ARG A 412 28.73 6.92 -22.98
N GLN A 413 27.98 6.02 -22.36
CA GLN A 413 26.66 6.33 -21.84
C GLN A 413 26.83 7.15 -20.56
N LEU A 414 25.99 8.18 -20.46
CA LEU A 414 26.05 9.17 -19.41
C LEU A 414 24.96 8.87 -18.39
N TYR A 415 25.36 8.44 -17.20
CA TYR A 415 24.47 8.30 -16.05
C TYR A 415 24.79 9.39 -15.04
N ASN A 416 23.80 9.82 -14.27
CA ASN A 416 24.04 10.63 -13.09
C ASN A 416 24.43 9.72 -11.93
N GLU A 417 23.77 8.57 -11.81
CA GLU A 417 24.06 7.60 -10.76
C GLU A 417 24.27 6.18 -11.30
N LEU A 418 25.26 5.48 -10.75
CA LEU A 418 25.51 4.06 -10.96
C LEU A 418 25.53 3.33 -9.63
N ARG A 419 24.61 2.38 -9.44
CA ARG A 419 24.58 1.47 -8.30
C ARG A 419 24.88 0.05 -8.75
N ILE A 420 25.88 -0.61 -8.18
CA ILE A 420 26.14 -2.02 -8.48
C ILE A 420 26.31 -2.81 -7.18
N SER A 421 25.51 -3.87 -7.03
CA SER A 421 25.64 -4.83 -5.95
C SER A 421 26.32 -6.11 -6.47
N ASN A 422 27.26 -6.65 -5.69
CA ASN A 422 28.04 -7.85 -5.99
C ASN A 422 28.86 -7.73 -7.30
N LEU A 423 29.47 -6.56 -7.53
CA LEU A 423 30.33 -6.36 -8.69
C LEU A 423 31.56 -7.28 -8.63
N GLN A 424 31.68 -8.17 -9.60
CA GLN A 424 32.82 -9.07 -9.77
C GLN A 424 33.98 -8.42 -10.52
N MET A 425 35.19 -8.97 -10.36
CA MET A 425 36.41 -8.44 -10.98
C MET A 425 36.34 -8.40 -12.51
N GLU A 426 35.74 -9.41 -13.13
CA GLU A 426 35.58 -9.53 -14.58
C GLU A 426 34.70 -8.42 -15.16
N SER A 427 33.80 -7.87 -14.34
CA SER A 427 32.88 -6.78 -14.70
C SER A 427 33.39 -5.40 -14.32
N SER A 428 34.57 -5.33 -13.72
CA SER A 428 35.13 -4.07 -13.22
C SER A 428 35.27 -3.01 -14.31
N TYR A 429 35.43 -3.41 -15.59
CA TYR A 429 35.50 -2.48 -16.73
C TYR A 429 34.29 -1.53 -16.81
N LEU A 430 33.11 -1.90 -16.29
CA LEU A 430 31.91 -1.05 -16.26
C LEU A 430 32.20 0.30 -15.60
N LEU A 431 33.03 0.33 -14.56
CA LEU A 431 33.41 1.55 -13.86
C LEU A 431 34.22 2.50 -14.74
N THR A 432 34.96 1.99 -15.72
CA THR A 432 35.77 2.82 -16.63
C THR A 432 35.08 3.11 -17.95
N ALA A 433 34.12 2.26 -18.35
CA ALA A 433 33.40 2.36 -19.61
C ALA A 433 32.26 3.40 -19.55
N LEU A 434 31.65 3.57 -18.38
CA LEU A 434 30.61 4.55 -18.13
C LEU A 434 31.24 5.88 -17.68
N ASP A 435 30.56 6.99 -17.94
CA ASP A 435 30.91 8.29 -17.37
C ASP A 435 29.77 8.73 -16.46
N VAL A 436 30.03 8.79 -15.16
CA VAL A 436 28.99 8.94 -14.13
C VAL A 436 29.32 10.06 -13.15
N ILE A 437 28.29 10.59 -12.46
CA ILE A 437 28.48 11.61 -11.42
C ILE A 437 28.67 10.95 -10.05
N GLU A 438 27.85 9.94 -9.76
CA GLU A 438 27.86 9.19 -8.49
C GLU A 438 27.99 7.69 -8.74
N VAL A 439 28.86 7.03 -7.97
CA VAL A 439 29.03 5.57 -7.95
C VAL A 439 28.74 5.05 -6.56
N ASN A 440 27.91 4.02 -6.46
CA ASN A 440 27.66 3.27 -5.23
C ASN A 440 27.86 1.77 -5.49
N LEU A 441 28.95 1.20 -4.96
CA LEU A 441 29.25 -0.22 -5.09
C LEU A 441 29.07 -0.91 -3.74
N PHE A 442 28.27 -1.97 -3.75
CA PHE A 442 27.99 -2.77 -2.57
C PHE A 442 28.53 -4.18 -2.76
N ASN A 443 29.29 -4.65 -1.77
CA ASN A 443 29.78 -6.04 -1.70
C ASN A 443 30.55 -6.49 -2.95
N SER A 444 31.54 -5.71 -3.38
CA SER A 444 32.29 -5.95 -4.61
C SER A 444 33.59 -6.76 -4.41
N GLU A 445 34.00 -7.51 -5.41
CA GLU A 445 35.27 -8.27 -5.42
C GLU A 445 36.48 -7.44 -5.89
N LEU A 446 36.34 -6.10 -6.01
CA LEU A 446 37.44 -5.24 -6.44
C LEU A 446 38.67 -5.36 -5.55
N THR A 447 39.83 -5.56 -6.18
CA THR A 447 41.13 -5.59 -5.50
C THR A 447 41.71 -4.19 -5.31
N ASN A 448 42.58 -4.02 -4.30
CA ASN A 448 43.33 -2.79 -4.09
C ASN A 448 44.14 -2.37 -5.34
N GLN A 449 44.70 -3.35 -6.07
CA GLN A 449 45.42 -3.13 -7.33
C GLN A 449 44.52 -2.57 -8.44
N TYR A 450 43.28 -3.06 -8.54
CA TYR A 450 42.32 -2.52 -9.47
C TYR A 450 41.94 -1.08 -9.08
N LEU A 451 41.66 -0.82 -7.81
CA LEU A 451 41.32 0.52 -7.32
C LEU A 451 42.46 1.52 -7.59
N ASN A 452 43.73 1.13 -7.41
CA ASN A 452 44.88 1.92 -7.82
C ASN A 452 44.84 2.27 -9.32
N SER A 453 44.57 1.27 -10.16
CA SER A 453 44.47 1.45 -11.63
C SER A 453 43.30 2.36 -12.02
N PHE A 454 42.16 2.21 -11.33
CA PHE A 454 40.99 3.08 -11.49
C PHE A 454 41.32 4.54 -11.14
N LEU A 455 41.99 4.80 -10.01
CA LEU A 455 42.41 6.15 -9.62
C LEU A 455 43.41 6.75 -10.62
N LYS A 456 44.39 5.97 -11.10
CA LYS A 456 45.33 6.42 -12.14
C LYS A 456 44.60 6.82 -13.43
N ASN A 457 43.56 6.07 -13.82
CA ASN A 457 42.72 6.41 -14.97
C ASN A 457 41.87 7.67 -14.72
N LEU A 458 41.33 7.84 -13.52
CA LEU A 458 40.58 9.04 -13.11
C LEU A 458 41.49 10.28 -13.12
N ILE A 459 42.68 10.20 -12.52
CA ILE A 459 43.69 11.27 -12.49
C ILE A 459 44.08 11.66 -13.92
N ALA A 460 44.29 10.68 -14.80
CA ALA A 460 44.63 10.93 -16.20
C ALA A 460 43.44 11.41 -17.05
N GLY A 461 42.23 11.53 -16.49
CA GLY A 461 40.99 11.89 -17.18
C GLY A 461 40.58 10.90 -18.28
N LYS A 462 40.99 9.63 -18.16
CA LYS A 462 40.66 8.58 -19.12
C LYS A 462 39.25 8.02 -18.92
N SER A 463 38.69 8.15 -17.71
CA SER A 463 37.36 7.66 -17.32
C SER A 463 36.69 8.59 -16.30
N ASN A 464 35.35 8.59 -16.25
CA ASN A 464 34.53 9.34 -15.29
C ASN A 464 34.90 10.81 -15.10
N SER A 465 35.02 11.55 -16.20
CA SER A 465 35.25 13.00 -16.16
C SER A 465 34.20 13.76 -15.35
N ARG A 466 33.00 13.23 -15.18
CA ARG A 466 31.93 13.89 -14.41
C ARG A 466 31.84 13.44 -12.95
N LEU A 467 32.71 12.54 -12.50
CA LEU A 467 32.66 11.99 -11.14
C LEU A 467 32.71 13.10 -10.10
N LYS A 468 31.77 13.06 -9.17
CA LYS A 468 31.74 13.87 -7.95
C LYS A 468 31.86 13.03 -6.71
N LYS A 469 31.32 11.80 -6.75
CA LYS A 469 31.31 10.92 -5.59
C LYS A 469 31.41 9.46 -5.98
N ALA A 470 32.19 8.68 -5.25
CA ALA A 470 32.16 7.23 -5.30
C ALA A 470 32.17 6.66 -3.89
N PHE A 471 31.21 5.80 -3.58
CA PHE A 471 31.20 4.93 -2.42
C PHE A 471 31.45 3.50 -2.88
N ILE A 472 32.52 2.89 -2.39
CA ILE A 472 32.98 1.58 -2.85
C ILE A 472 33.13 0.67 -1.63
N ARG A 473 32.32 -0.39 -1.57
CA ARG A 473 32.45 -1.43 -0.56
C ARG A 473 32.92 -2.75 -1.17
N THR A 474 34.05 -3.25 -0.70
CA THR A 474 34.71 -4.47 -1.18
C THR A 474 34.49 -5.68 -0.26
N HIS A 475 34.88 -6.88 -0.70
CA HIS A 475 34.95 -8.09 0.12
C HIS A 475 36.21 -8.07 1.00
N ASP A 476 37.32 -7.65 0.41
CA ASP A 476 38.61 -7.53 1.07
C ASP A 476 38.77 -6.17 1.75
N VAL A 477 39.72 -6.10 2.68
CA VAL A 477 40.09 -4.86 3.36
C VAL A 477 40.74 -3.89 2.36
N ILE A 478 40.34 -2.62 2.47
CA ILE A 478 40.91 -1.52 1.70
C ILE A 478 42.27 -1.15 2.28
N ASN A 479 43.32 -1.32 1.47
CA ASN A 479 44.70 -0.94 1.79
C ASN A 479 45.08 0.34 1.03
N LEU A 480 45.08 1.49 1.72
CA LEU A 480 45.40 2.77 1.07
C LEU A 480 46.82 2.85 0.56
N ARG A 481 47.80 2.17 1.19
CA ARG A 481 49.18 2.18 0.70
C ARG A 481 49.27 1.55 -0.68
N GLU A 482 48.56 0.43 -0.89
CA GLU A 482 48.46 -0.21 -2.20
C GLU A 482 47.65 0.64 -3.20
N ILE A 483 46.52 1.21 -2.76
CA ILE A 483 45.65 2.02 -3.62
C ILE A 483 46.34 3.32 -4.07
N LEU A 484 47.16 3.93 -3.22
CA LEU A 484 47.89 5.17 -3.52
C LEU A 484 49.30 4.93 -4.06
N ASP A 485 49.70 3.68 -4.29
CA ASP A 485 51.04 3.38 -4.79
C ASP A 485 51.30 4.04 -6.15
N GLY A 486 52.39 4.83 -6.21
CA GLY A 486 52.75 5.65 -7.36
C GLY A 486 51.78 6.79 -7.68
N ILE A 487 50.89 7.18 -6.76
CA ILE A 487 49.99 8.33 -6.89
C ILE A 487 50.46 9.45 -5.96
N PRO A 488 50.76 10.66 -6.47
CA PRO A 488 51.02 11.81 -5.60
C PRO A 488 49.75 12.20 -4.82
N PHE A 489 49.85 12.28 -3.50
CA PHE A 489 48.74 12.68 -2.63
C PHE A 489 49.22 13.63 -1.52
N VAL A 490 48.29 14.35 -0.91
CA VAL A 490 48.51 15.20 0.27
C VAL A 490 47.62 14.71 1.40
N LYS A 491 48.24 14.22 2.49
CA LYS A 491 47.54 13.88 3.74
C LYS A 491 47.03 15.17 4.40
N ARG A 492 45.75 15.24 4.73
CA ARG A 492 45.10 16.45 5.25
C ARG A 492 44.88 16.37 6.75
N ASP A 493 45.17 17.48 7.44
CA ASP A 493 44.98 17.60 8.88
C ASP A 493 43.46 17.59 9.19
N PRO A 494 42.97 16.63 9.99
CA PRO A 494 41.55 16.54 10.36
C PRO A 494 41.07 17.72 11.23
N ARG A 495 41.97 18.48 11.85
CA ARG A 495 41.64 19.68 12.63
C ARG A 495 41.20 20.85 11.76
N THR A 496 41.81 21.00 10.59
CA THR A 496 41.61 22.16 9.72
C THR A 496 40.86 21.84 8.45
N THR A 497 40.90 20.59 7.99
CA THR A 497 40.27 20.17 6.74
C THR A 497 38.94 19.49 7.07
N LYS A 498 37.85 20.24 6.95
CA LYS A 498 36.48 19.76 7.20
C LYS A 498 35.64 19.99 5.97
N ARG A 499 34.98 18.94 5.47
CA ARG A 499 34.24 18.98 4.21
C ARG A 499 32.88 18.33 4.37
N CYS A 500 31.81 19.01 3.97
CA CYS A 500 30.46 18.47 4.01
C CYS A 500 30.19 17.66 2.74
N ILE A 501 29.78 16.40 2.89
CA ILE A 501 29.33 15.54 1.80
C ILE A 501 27.90 15.09 2.04
N GLU A 502 27.19 14.80 0.96
CA GLU A 502 25.89 14.13 1.03
C GLU A 502 26.14 12.63 0.98
N ILE A 503 25.62 11.86 1.95
CA ILE A 503 25.67 10.40 2.00
C ILE A 503 24.27 9.85 1.85
N GLU A 504 24.13 8.80 1.05
CA GLU A 504 22.85 8.12 0.93
C GLU A 504 22.82 6.92 1.87
N TYR A 505 21.88 6.97 2.81
CA TYR A 505 21.51 5.88 3.70
C TYR A 505 20.20 5.24 3.23
N PHE A 506 19.85 4.09 3.82
CA PHE A 506 18.60 3.37 3.50
C PHE A 506 17.34 4.25 3.67
N LEU A 507 17.38 5.25 4.55
CA LEU A 507 16.26 6.15 4.86
C LEU A 507 16.27 7.46 4.06
N GLY A 508 17.32 7.72 3.27
CA GLY A 508 17.45 8.93 2.46
C GLY A 508 18.87 9.51 2.43
N LYS A 509 18.99 10.70 1.83
CA LYS A 509 20.23 11.46 1.76
C LYS A 509 20.40 12.31 3.01
N GLU A 510 21.52 12.14 3.70
CA GLU A 510 21.91 12.93 4.87
C GLU A 510 23.23 13.65 4.59
N LEU A 511 23.42 14.80 5.23
CA LEU A 511 24.69 15.50 5.19
C LEU A 511 25.60 14.94 6.28
N SER A 512 26.84 14.64 5.92
CA SER A 512 27.87 14.20 6.84
C SER A 512 29.15 14.98 6.60
N TRP A 513 29.94 15.15 7.64
CA TRP A 513 31.21 15.84 7.58
C TRP A 513 32.37 14.86 7.52
N ILE A 514 33.27 15.09 6.58
CA ILE A 514 34.54 14.40 6.47
C ILE A 514 35.63 15.29 7.04
N PHE A 515 36.39 14.77 7.99
CA PHE A 515 37.56 15.44 8.55
C PHE A 515 38.86 14.79 8.04
N GLY A 516 39.75 15.58 7.45
CA GLY A 516 41.04 15.13 6.93
C GLY A 516 40.96 14.46 5.55
N GLY A 517 41.58 13.28 5.44
CA GLY A 517 41.62 12.48 4.22
C GLY A 517 42.89 12.63 3.39
N TYR A 518 42.90 11.97 2.23
CA TYR A 518 44.03 11.98 1.29
C TYR A 518 43.60 12.66 0.00
N ASP A 519 44.15 13.84 -0.25
CA ASP A 519 43.84 14.60 -1.45
C ASP A 519 44.75 14.19 -2.62
N ILE A 520 44.15 13.90 -3.76
CA ILE A 520 44.81 13.71 -5.05
C ILE A 520 44.36 14.80 -6.02
N GLN A 521 45.26 15.23 -6.91
CA GLN A 521 44.93 16.21 -7.95
C GLN A 521 44.55 15.50 -9.25
N LEU A 522 43.41 15.89 -9.83
CA LEU A 522 42.94 15.41 -11.12
C LEU A 522 43.52 16.27 -12.26
N ASN A 523 43.57 15.73 -13.48
CA ASN A 523 44.12 16.46 -14.63
C ASN A 523 43.35 17.73 -15.02
N ASP A 524 42.07 17.82 -14.63
CA ASP A 524 41.20 18.97 -14.88
C ASP A 524 41.31 20.05 -13.80
N GLY A 525 42.20 19.87 -12.82
CA GLY A 525 42.45 20.80 -11.73
C GLY A 525 41.53 20.62 -10.52
N ARG A 526 40.54 19.71 -10.57
CA ARG A 526 39.75 19.36 -9.39
C ARG A 526 40.55 18.52 -8.41
N THR A 527 40.18 18.60 -7.14
CA THR A 527 40.78 17.80 -6.08
C THR A 527 39.84 16.67 -5.68
N ALA A 528 40.33 15.43 -5.63
CA ALA A 528 39.58 14.32 -5.08
C ALA A 528 40.14 13.95 -3.70
N THR A 529 39.26 13.73 -2.74
CA THR A 529 39.59 13.33 -1.37
C THR A 529 39.17 11.89 -1.14
N LEU A 530 40.11 11.07 -0.71
CA LEU A 530 39.91 9.67 -0.35
C LEU A 530 39.79 9.51 1.16
N GLN A 531 38.79 8.74 1.61
CA GLN A 531 38.48 8.55 3.03
C GLN A 531 37.79 7.21 3.30
N TRP A 532 37.89 6.71 4.53
CA TRP A 532 37.00 5.67 5.07
C TRP A 532 35.79 6.25 5.79
N HIS A 533 34.72 5.45 5.88
CA HIS A 533 33.50 5.81 6.61
C HIS A 533 33.71 6.04 8.11
N LYS A 534 34.81 5.54 8.70
CA LYS A 534 35.15 5.79 10.12
C LYS A 534 35.37 7.28 10.44
N PHE A 535 35.64 8.10 9.42
CA PHE A 535 35.95 9.52 9.57
C PHE A 535 34.78 10.48 9.39
N LEU A 536 33.58 9.92 9.25
CA LEU A 536 32.36 10.70 9.12
C LEU A 536 31.94 11.27 10.48
N ARG A 537 31.43 12.49 10.45
CA ARG A 537 30.91 13.23 11.59
C ARG A 537 29.54 13.79 11.30
N GLU A 538 28.70 13.90 12.33
CA GLU A 538 27.37 14.48 12.18
C GLU A 538 27.43 16.00 11.90
N SER A 539 28.47 16.70 12.39
CA SER A 539 28.57 18.15 12.27
C SER A 539 29.99 18.66 12.02
N GLU A 540 30.10 19.90 11.50
CA GLU A 540 31.38 20.61 11.36
C GLU A 540 32.08 20.81 12.70
N ASN A 541 31.30 20.96 13.78
CA ASN A 541 31.80 21.30 15.10
C ASN A 541 32.14 20.07 15.95
N SER A 542 31.89 18.86 15.45
CA SER A 542 32.21 17.63 16.17
C SER A 542 33.70 17.62 16.57
N THR A 543 33.98 17.17 17.79
CA THR A 543 35.36 17.06 18.28
C THR A 543 36.18 16.14 17.38
N VAL A 544 37.39 16.59 17.02
CA VAL A 544 38.35 15.74 16.32
C VAL A 544 39.02 14.83 17.35
N PRO A 545 38.91 13.50 17.23
CA PRO A 545 39.54 12.60 18.16
C PRO A 545 41.06 12.80 18.21
N LEU A 546 41.61 12.84 19.43
CA LEU A 546 43.05 12.96 19.65
C LEU A 546 43.86 11.92 18.89
N ARG A 547 43.31 10.71 18.75
CA ARG A 547 43.93 9.63 17.99
C ARG A 547 44.10 9.97 16.51
N TRP A 548 43.10 10.59 15.87
CA TRP A 548 43.20 10.98 14.46
C TRP A 548 44.26 12.05 14.26
N ILE A 549 44.42 12.94 15.24
CA ILE A 549 45.48 13.95 15.25
C ILE A 549 46.84 13.27 15.35
N GLN A 550 47.00 12.31 16.27
CA GLN A 550 48.24 11.54 16.42
C GLN A 550 48.58 10.76 15.15
N LYS A 551 47.61 10.04 14.58
CA LYS A 551 47.77 9.31 13.31
C LYS A 551 48.12 10.25 12.15
N TYR A 552 47.60 11.48 12.14
CA TYR A 552 47.99 12.47 11.14
C TYR A 552 49.46 12.90 11.29
N GLU A 553 49.88 13.20 12.52
CA GLU A 553 51.20 13.72 12.86
C GLU A 553 52.32 12.68 12.75
N ASP A 554 52.01 11.39 12.83
CA ASP A 554 52.97 10.34 12.49
C ASP A 554 53.19 10.29 10.96
N VAL A 555 54.39 10.72 10.55
CA VAL A 555 54.82 10.79 9.14
C VAL A 555 55.10 9.40 8.56
N ASN A 556 55.38 8.40 9.39
CA ASN A 556 55.63 7.02 8.96
C ASN A 556 54.35 6.17 8.94
N GLU A 557 53.29 6.63 9.61
CA GLU A 557 52.00 5.97 9.65
C GLU A 557 51.13 6.43 8.45
N MET A 558 51.15 5.63 7.38
CA MET A 558 49.96 5.51 6.54
C MET A 558 48.96 4.65 7.31
N GLU A 559 47.66 4.97 7.23
CA GLU A 559 46.63 4.11 7.81
C GLU A 559 46.58 2.77 7.09
N ASP A 560 47.38 1.84 7.58
CA ASP A 560 47.34 0.44 7.22
C ASP A 560 46.22 -0.18 8.06
N ASN A 561 44.99 -0.15 7.55
CA ASN A 561 43.82 -0.82 8.13
C ASN A 561 43.91 -2.37 8.07
N VAL A 562 45.13 -2.92 8.04
CA VAL A 562 45.44 -4.29 7.59
C VAL A 562 45.11 -5.33 8.65
N ASP A 563 44.92 -4.94 9.90
CA ASP A 563 44.47 -5.83 10.98
C ASP A 563 42.99 -5.60 11.33
N PRO A 564 42.06 -6.41 10.80
CA PRO A 564 40.64 -6.31 11.14
C PRO A 564 40.35 -6.72 12.59
N GLU A 565 41.27 -7.41 13.27
CA GLU A 565 41.14 -7.85 14.66
C GLU A 565 41.78 -6.88 15.65
N ALA A 566 42.42 -5.80 15.18
CA ALA A 566 42.92 -4.77 16.07
C ALA A 566 41.74 -4.09 16.78
N ASP A 567 41.77 -4.01 18.12
CA ASP A 567 40.73 -3.38 18.95
C ASP A 567 40.31 -1.99 18.42
N GLU A 568 41.24 -1.27 17.81
CA GLU A 568 41.00 0.04 17.21
C GLU A 568 40.02 0.05 16.05
N ASN A 569 39.76 -1.13 15.49
CA ASN A 569 38.89 -1.34 14.37
C ASN A 569 37.49 -1.90 14.74
N GLU A 570 37.24 -2.10 16.03
CA GLU A 570 35.98 -2.63 16.55
C GLU A 570 35.00 -1.55 17.07
N TYR A 571 35.46 -0.30 17.21
CA TYR A 571 34.67 0.80 17.81
C TYR A 571 34.62 2.06 16.95
N HIS A 572 33.44 2.68 16.85
CA HIS A 572 33.29 4.06 16.37
C HIS A 572 33.72 4.99 17.51
N GLU A 573 34.64 5.92 17.21
CA GLU A 573 35.04 6.93 18.18
C GLU A 573 33.89 7.90 18.46
N VAL A 574 33.53 7.95 19.75
CA VAL A 574 32.39 8.63 20.37
C VAL A 574 32.25 10.08 19.88
N GLU A 575 31.04 10.47 19.50
CA GLU A 575 30.71 11.89 19.25
C GLU A 575 30.39 12.64 20.54
N ASP A 576 30.43 13.98 20.50
CA ASP A 576 30.16 14.82 21.66
C ASP A 576 28.74 14.54 22.22
N GLY A 577 28.66 13.97 23.41
CA GLY A 577 27.39 13.63 24.08
C GLY A 577 26.99 12.15 24.03
N GLU A 578 27.77 11.28 23.38
CA GLU A 578 27.61 9.83 23.50
C GLU A 578 28.46 9.29 24.68
N GLU A 579 27.93 8.36 25.48
CA GLU A 579 28.65 7.80 26.65
C GLU A 579 29.51 6.57 26.30
N THR A 580 29.25 5.92 25.16
CA THR A 580 29.98 4.73 24.70
C THR A 580 30.06 4.71 23.18
N GLY A 581 31.22 4.35 22.63
CA GLY A 581 31.37 4.17 21.18
C GLY A 581 30.42 3.09 20.66
N ARG A 582 29.75 3.35 19.54
CA ARG A 582 28.92 2.33 18.88
C ARG A 582 29.84 1.26 18.28
N PHE A 583 29.47 -0.02 18.40
CA PHE A 583 30.19 -1.11 17.72
C PHE A 583 30.31 -0.79 16.23
N THR A 584 31.53 -0.73 15.69
CA THR A 584 31.68 -0.60 14.25
C THR A 584 31.38 -1.93 13.60
N CYS A 585 30.46 -1.93 12.65
CA CYS A 585 30.40 -3.02 11.70
C CYS A 585 31.74 -3.04 10.94
N SER A 586 32.52 -4.12 11.05
CA SER A 586 33.80 -4.38 10.34
C SER A 586 33.79 -4.07 8.84
N SER A 587 32.60 -3.86 8.27
CA SER A 587 32.32 -3.28 6.96
C SER A 587 33.05 -1.99 6.59
N TYR A 588 33.39 -1.08 7.53
CA TYR A 588 34.00 0.20 7.15
C TYR A 588 35.46 0.04 6.69
N LEU A 589 36.20 -0.96 7.20
CA LEU A 589 37.54 -1.31 6.70
C LEU A 589 37.51 -1.75 5.24
N LYS A 590 36.36 -2.21 4.80
CA LYS A 590 36.07 -2.64 3.43
C LYS A 590 35.40 -1.54 2.62
N SER A 591 35.39 -0.29 3.10
CA SER A 591 34.69 0.82 2.45
C SER A 591 35.63 1.98 2.12
N LEU A 592 35.62 2.43 0.88
CA LEU A 592 36.35 3.60 0.39
C LEU A 592 35.36 4.64 -0.17
N THR A 593 35.54 5.88 0.26
CA THR A 593 34.82 7.04 -0.27
C THR A 593 35.77 7.94 -1.04
N ILE A 594 35.36 8.36 -2.23
CA ILE A 594 36.04 9.34 -3.08
C ILE A 594 35.09 10.50 -3.27
N SER A 595 35.49 11.71 -2.91
CA SER A 595 34.70 12.94 -3.12
C SER A 595 35.52 13.95 -3.90
N VAL A 596 34.96 14.49 -5.00
CA VAL A 596 35.64 15.40 -5.93
C VAL A 596 35.04 16.80 -5.79
N TRP A 597 35.91 17.80 -5.63
CA TRP A 597 35.58 19.20 -5.32
C TRP A 597 35.87 20.14 -6.48
#